data_AF-A0A7U9T0Q0-F1
#
_entry.id   AF-A0A7U9T0Q0-F1
#
_cell.length_a   1.000
_cell.length_b   1.000
_cell.length_c   1.000
_cell.angle_alpha   90.00
_cell.angle_beta   90.00
_cell.angle_gamma   90.00
#
_symmetry.space_group_name_H-M   'P 1'
#
loop_
_entity.id
_entity.type
_entity.pdbx_description
1 polymer ?
#
loop_
_entity_poly.entity_id
_entity_poly.type
_entity_poly.pdbx_seq_one_letter_code
_entity_poly.pdbx_strand_id
1 'polypeptide(L)'
;MSIKRYHKLVRDRIPEIIEASGKVCKTKILSDEEYLKLIDEKLDEELEEYHEEYDSEKKLEELADLMEVIYAAAQARGYSVDALEQVRVRKARERGAFAEKILLTEVSDPIDESRPVIKLDIVLEAVEMADDNFNYYYDKQEKESVCYIDPVFYGHDEENDALGELIEAEWRTRFIALPTKFEIDEYSIMEDFINEEIPNNSVRDYMLARISGRGAFRRFKEDVKKTGMEQEWYDYRDQAYRNAAIDWCDANGFNYE
;
A
#
# COMPACT_ATOMS: atom_id res chain seq x y z
N MET A 1 -45.40 -6.18 -26.88
CA MET A 1 -44.97 -5.33 -25.75
C MET A 1 -43.49 -5.61 -25.50
N SER A 2 -42.65 -4.58 -25.44
CA SER A 2 -41.24 -4.76 -25.02
C SER A 2 -41.18 -4.74 -23.50
N ILE A 3 -40.58 -5.76 -22.89
CA ILE A 3 -40.36 -5.85 -21.45
C ILE A 3 -38.91 -5.45 -21.19
N LYS A 4 -38.69 -4.32 -20.51
CA LYS A 4 -37.38 -3.97 -19.93
C LYS A 4 -37.29 -4.55 -18.53
N ARG A 5 -36.17 -5.19 -18.21
CA ARG A 5 -35.88 -5.71 -16.87
C ARG A 5 -34.86 -4.81 -16.21
N TYR A 6 -35.12 -4.47 -14.95
CA TYR A 6 -34.25 -3.63 -14.13
C TYR A 6 -33.89 -4.40 -12.85
N HIS A 7 -32.66 -4.22 -12.39
CA HIS A 7 -32.18 -4.68 -11.09
C HIS A 7 -31.61 -3.47 -10.38
N LYS A 8 -32.49 -2.60 -9.88
CA LYS A 8 -32.08 -1.39 -9.18
C LYS A 8 -33.04 -1.05 -8.05
N LEU A 9 -32.47 -0.45 -7.01
CA LEU A 9 -33.22 0.14 -5.92
C LEU A 9 -33.88 1.44 -6.39
N VAL A 10 -35.12 1.68 -6.00
CA VAL A 10 -35.88 2.89 -6.39
C VAL A 10 -36.53 3.50 -5.16
N ARG A 11 -36.76 4.82 -5.17
CA ARG A 11 -37.51 5.51 -4.12
C ARG A 11 -38.93 4.96 -4.01
N ASP A 12 -39.51 5.03 -2.81
CA ASP A 12 -40.79 4.43 -2.48
C ASP A 12 -41.94 4.81 -3.40
N ARG A 13 -41.91 6.04 -3.95
CA ARG A 13 -42.97 6.58 -4.82
C ARG A 13 -42.80 6.31 -6.32
N ILE A 14 -41.68 5.70 -6.72
CA ILE A 14 -41.39 5.42 -8.13
C ILE A 14 -42.40 4.43 -8.75
N PRO A 15 -42.82 3.36 -8.07
CA PRO A 15 -43.85 2.46 -8.60
C PRO A 15 -45.16 3.20 -8.95
N GLU A 16 -45.66 4.07 -8.06
CA GLU A 16 -46.89 4.84 -8.30
C GLU A 16 -46.73 5.83 -9.46
N ILE A 17 -45.55 6.44 -9.60
CA ILE A 17 -45.24 7.34 -10.73
C ILE A 17 -45.23 6.56 -12.05
N ILE A 18 -44.66 5.35 -12.08
CA ILE A 18 -44.65 4.49 -13.27
C ILE A 18 -46.08 4.09 -13.64
N GLU A 19 -46.90 3.67 -12.67
CA GLU A 19 -48.30 3.30 -12.89
C GLU A 19 -49.15 4.47 -13.37
N ALA A 20 -48.96 5.67 -12.79
CA ALA A 20 -49.63 6.89 -13.22
C ALA A 20 -49.29 7.27 -14.67
N SER A 21 -48.13 6.85 -15.19
CA SER A 21 -47.76 7.03 -16.60
C SER A 21 -48.40 6.02 -17.56
N GLY A 22 -49.31 5.17 -17.07
CA GLY A 22 -50.00 4.12 -17.84
C GLY A 22 -49.14 2.88 -18.11
N LYS A 23 -47.99 2.75 -17.45
CA LYS A 23 -47.10 1.59 -17.52
C LYS A 23 -47.41 0.63 -16.38
N VAL A 24 -46.98 -0.63 -16.52
CA VAL A 24 -47.08 -1.63 -15.46
C VAL A 24 -45.67 -1.97 -15.00
N CYS A 25 -45.41 -1.92 -13.69
CA CYS A 25 -44.16 -2.37 -13.09
C CYS A 25 -44.38 -3.58 -12.17
N LYS A 26 -43.29 -4.28 -11.86
CA LYS A 26 -43.25 -5.33 -10.84
C LYS A 26 -42.19 -4.93 -9.82
N THR A 27 -42.53 -5.02 -8.54
CA THR A 27 -41.65 -4.69 -7.42
C THR A 27 -41.55 -5.87 -6.45
N LYS A 28 -40.50 -5.89 -5.65
CA LYS A 28 -40.36 -6.76 -4.47
C LYS A 28 -39.85 -5.91 -3.31
N ILE A 29 -40.28 -6.23 -2.09
CA ILE A 29 -39.65 -5.70 -0.88
C ILE A 29 -38.43 -6.57 -0.57
N LEU A 30 -37.31 -5.94 -0.24
CA LEU A 30 -36.02 -6.59 0.03
C LEU A 30 -35.93 -7.03 1.50
N SER A 31 -35.09 -8.04 1.77
CA SER A 31 -34.61 -8.27 3.13
C SER A 31 -33.56 -7.22 3.52
N ASP A 32 -33.28 -7.06 4.81
CA ASP A 32 -32.24 -6.12 5.29
C ASP A 32 -30.86 -6.39 4.66
N GLU A 33 -30.51 -7.68 4.50
CA GLU A 33 -29.25 -8.10 3.86
C GLU A 33 -29.22 -7.77 2.36
N GLU A 34 -30.29 -8.07 1.62
CA GLU A 34 -30.40 -7.70 0.21
C GLU A 34 -30.40 -6.19 0.01
N TYR A 35 -31.04 -5.45 0.93
CA TYR A 35 -31.13 -4.00 0.92
C TYR A 35 -29.77 -3.35 1.15
N LEU A 36 -28.99 -3.82 2.13
CA LEU A 36 -27.63 -3.32 2.37
C LEU A 36 -26.72 -3.47 1.15
N LYS A 37 -26.83 -4.59 0.43
CA LYS A 37 -26.10 -4.76 -0.82
C LYS A 37 -26.57 -3.77 -1.90
N LEU A 38 -27.89 -3.66 -2.08
CA LEU A 38 -28.48 -2.83 -3.13
C LEU A 38 -28.35 -1.33 -2.87
N ILE A 39 -28.27 -0.87 -1.61
CA ILE A 39 -28.05 0.55 -1.31
C ILE A 39 -26.61 0.98 -1.61
N ASP A 40 -25.63 0.07 -1.47
CA ASP A 40 -24.24 0.34 -1.88
C ASP A 40 -24.13 0.36 -3.41
N GLU A 41 -24.76 -0.61 -4.11
CA GLU A 41 -24.87 -0.57 -5.58
C GLU A 41 -25.57 0.73 -6.06
N LYS A 42 -26.55 1.23 -5.29
CA LYS A 42 -27.25 2.48 -5.59
C LYS A 42 -26.34 3.70 -5.39
N LEU A 43 -25.47 3.70 -4.38
CA LEU A 43 -24.51 4.78 -4.15
C LEU A 43 -23.53 4.91 -5.31
N ASP A 44 -23.08 3.77 -5.84
CA ASP A 44 -22.22 3.74 -7.04
C ASP A 44 -22.98 4.24 -8.29
N GLU A 45 -24.25 3.84 -8.48
CA GLU A 45 -25.12 4.35 -9.58
C GLU A 45 -25.22 5.88 -9.54
N GLU A 46 -25.60 6.49 -8.41
CA GLU A 46 -25.74 7.95 -8.31
C GLU A 46 -24.41 8.69 -8.43
N LEU A 47 -23.30 8.09 -8.00
CA LEU A 47 -21.97 8.67 -8.16
C LEU A 47 -21.55 8.68 -9.63
N GLU A 48 -21.84 7.62 -10.37
CA GLU A 48 -21.63 7.53 -11.81
C GLU A 48 -22.50 8.55 -12.55
N GLU A 49 -23.79 8.66 -12.21
CA GLU A 49 -24.70 9.66 -12.79
C GLU A 49 -24.20 11.10 -12.54
N TYR A 50 -23.72 11.42 -11.33
CA TYR A 50 -23.07 12.71 -11.03
C TYR A 50 -21.84 12.99 -11.90
N HIS A 51 -21.02 11.97 -12.18
CA HIS A 51 -19.82 12.11 -13.01
C HIS A 51 -20.16 12.31 -14.49
N GLU A 52 -21.17 11.61 -15.00
CA GLU A 52 -21.60 11.67 -16.40
C GLU A 52 -22.43 12.92 -16.72
N GLU A 53 -23.06 13.55 -15.72
CA GLU A 53 -23.90 14.72 -15.95
C GLU A 53 -23.09 16.02 -16.13
N TYR A 54 -23.34 16.70 -17.24
CA TYR A 54 -22.69 17.95 -17.65
C TYR A 54 -23.57 19.18 -17.38
N ASP A 55 -24.89 19.00 -17.36
CA ASP A 55 -25.84 20.07 -17.08
C ASP A 55 -25.84 20.42 -15.59
N SER A 56 -25.70 21.71 -15.27
CA SER A 56 -25.55 22.16 -13.88
C SER A 56 -26.80 21.97 -13.02
N GLU A 57 -28.00 22.07 -13.61
CA GLU A 57 -29.25 21.90 -12.85
C GLU A 57 -29.43 20.43 -12.51
N LYS A 58 -29.23 19.53 -13.47
CA LYS A 58 -29.27 18.09 -13.22
C LYS A 58 -28.15 17.61 -12.32
N LYS A 59 -26.93 18.15 -12.46
CA LYS A 59 -25.83 17.82 -11.54
C LYS A 59 -26.13 18.17 -10.09
N LEU A 60 -26.97 19.18 -9.84
CA LEU A 60 -27.48 19.48 -8.49
C LEU A 60 -28.52 18.44 -8.03
N GLU A 61 -29.36 17.93 -8.93
CA GLU A 61 -30.27 16.81 -8.65
C GLU A 61 -29.46 15.55 -8.28
N GLU A 62 -28.42 15.20 -9.03
CA GLU A 62 -27.55 14.05 -8.72
C GLU A 62 -26.84 14.19 -7.35
N LEU A 63 -26.45 15.41 -6.96
CA LEU A 63 -25.93 15.66 -5.61
C LEU A 63 -26.99 15.45 -4.52
N ALA A 64 -28.25 15.78 -4.80
CA ALA A 64 -29.34 15.53 -3.88
C ALA A 64 -29.68 14.04 -3.79
N ASP A 65 -29.61 13.31 -4.91
CA ASP A 65 -29.76 11.85 -4.95
C ASP A 65 -28.63 11.14 -4.17
N LEU A 66 -27.37 11.56 -4.34
CA LEU A 66 -26.25 11.11 -3.52
C LEU A 66 -26.49 11.35 -2.02
N MET A 67 -27.02 12.53 -1.65
CA MET A 67 -27.32 12.83 -0.26
C MET A 67 -28.42 11.92 0.31
N GLU A 68 -29.47 11.65 -0.46
CA GLU A 68 -30.54 10.73 -0.08
C GLU A 68 -30.00 9.31 0.15
N VAL A 69 -29.17 8.81 -0.77
CA VAL A 69 -28.57 7.48 -0.67
C VAL A 69 -27.61 7.39 0.52
N ILE A 70 -26.82 8.42 0.80
CA ILE A 70 -25.95 8.47 1.99
C ILE A 70 -26.77 8.37 3.29
N TYR A 71 -27.89 9.08 3.36
CA TYR A 71 -28.78 9.04 4.54
C TYR A 71 -29.45 7.66 4.69
N ALA A 72 -29.96 7.09 3.60
CA ALA A 72 -30.53 5.75 3.59
C ALA A 72 -29.48 4.69 3.99
N ALA A 73 -28.26 4.78 3.45
CA ALA A 73 -27.15 3.89 3.76
C ALA A 73 -26.71 3.96 5.24
N ALA A 74 -26.75 5.16 5.83
CA ALA A 74 -26.48 5.35 7.25
C ALA A 74 -27.57 4.71 8.12
N GLN A 75 -28.84 4.94 7.79
CA GLN A 75 -29.99 4.36 8.50
C GLN A 75 -30.05 2.83 8.38
N ALA A 76 -29.77 2.28 7.20
CA ALA A 76 -29.69 0.84 6.95
C ALA A 76 -28.66 0.15 7.86
N ARG A 77 -27.61 0.88 8.25
CA ARG A 77 -26.54 0.42 9.13
C ARG A 77 -26.78 0.74 10.61
N GLY A 78 -27.95 1.29 10.94
CA GLY A 78 -28.35 1.61 12.32
C GLY A 78 -27.85 2.95 12.84
N TYR A 79 -27.32 3.83 11.98
CA TYR A 79 -26.94 5.18 12.37
C TYR A 79 -28.07 6.18 12.14
N SER A 80 -28.23 7.14 13.04
CA SER A 80 -29.10 8.28 12.76
C SER A 80 -28.42 9.30 11.85
N VAL A 81 -29.21 10.04 11.07
CA VAL A 81 -28.71 11.15 10.26
C VAL A 81 -28.01 12.20 11.13
N ASP A 82 -28.55 12.48 12.32
CA ASP A 82 -27.91 13.40 13.29
C ASP A 82 -26.52 12.91 13.72
N ALA A 83 -26.34 11.60 13.94
CA ALA A 83 -25.04 11.05 14.30
C ALA A 83 -24.02 11.20 13.15
N LEU A 84 -24.45 10.97 11.91
CA LEU A 84 -23.62 11.19 10.71
C LEU A 84 -23.21 12.66 10.59
N GLU A 85 -24.15 13.59 10.75
CA GLU A 85 -23.89 15.03 10.69
C GLU A 85 -22.94 15.50 11.80
N GLN A 86 -23.06 14.96 13.03
CA GLN A 86 -22.13 15.25 14.11
C GLN A 86 -20.69 14.80 13.78
N VAL A 87 -20.52 13.64 13.16
CA VAL A 87 -19.20 13.16 12.70
C VAL A 87 -18.63 14.10 11.63
N ARG A 88 -19.46 14.51 10.65
CA ARG A 88 -19.07 15.43 9.58
C ARG A 88 -18.60 16.78 10.14
N VAL A 89 -19.37 17.39 11.04
CA VAL A 89 -19.05 18.68 11.68
C VAL A 89 -17.79 18.59 12.54
N ARG A 90 -17.62 17.50 13.31
CA ARG A 90 -16.41 17.29 14.12
C ARG A 90 -15.15 17.22 13.25
N LYS A 91 -15.16 16.45 12.17
CA LYS A 91 -14.04 16.36 11.22
C LYS A 91 -13.72 17.72 10.59
N ALA A 92 -14.75 18.46 10.19
CA ALA A 92 -14.58 19.80 9.63
C ALA A 92 -13.93 20.78 10.61
N ARG A 93 -14.25 20.69 11.91
CA ARG A 93 -13.64 21.49 12.97
C ARG A 93 -12.19 21.10 13.25
N GLU A 94 -11.89 19.80 13.27
CA GLU A 94 -10.56 19.27 13.62
C GLU A 94 -9.55 19.39 12.47
N ARG A 95 -10.00 19.22 11.22
CA ARG A 95 -9.12 19.04 10.05
C ARG A 95 -9.39 20.04 8.91
N GLY A 96 -10.36 20.94 9.10
CA GLY A 96 -10.84 21.80 8.04
C GLY A 96 -11.81 21.09 7.09
N ALA A 97 -12.29 21.83 6.09
CA ALA A 97 -13.17 21.35 5.03
C ALA A 97 -12.54 21.64 3.66
N PHE A 98 -13.20 21.25 2.58
CA PHE A 98 -12.70 21.43 1.21
C PHE A 98 -12.84 22.87 0.65
N ALA A 99 -13.11 23.86 1.50
CA ALA A 99 -13.35 25.25 1.08
C ALA A 99 -12.12 25.92 0.45
N GLU A 100 -10.92 25.58 0.95
CA GLU A 100 -9.65 26.17 0.50
C GLU A 100 -9.11 25.58 -0.81
N LYS A 101 -9.75 24.52 -1.35
CA LYS A 101 -9.38 23.87 -2.63
C LYS A 101 -7.90 23.45 -2.70
N ILE A 102 -7.36 22.98 -1.59
CA ILE A 102 -5.96 22.57 -1.47
C ILE A 102 -5.77 21.22 -2.15
N LEU A 103 -4.86 21.16 -3.13
CA LEU A 103 -4.34 19.94 -3.72
C LEU A 103 -2.98 19.63 -3.08
N LEU A 104 -2.86 18.46 -2.44
CA LEU A 104 -1.57 17.96 -1.97
C LEU A 104 -0.82 17.35 -3.15
N THR A 105 0.34 17.90 -3.51
CA THR A 105 1.15 17.42 -4.64
C THR A 105 2.32 16.54 -4.22
N GLU A 106 2.90 16.79 -3.04
CA GLU A 106 4.05 16.06 -2.51
C GLU A 106 4.09 16.20 -0.98
N VAL A 107 4.63 15.20 -0.29
CA VAL A 107 5.02 15.25 1.12
C VAL A 107 6.46 14.78 1.17
N SER A 108 7.34 15.58 1.74
CA SER A 108 8.73 15.22 2.01
C SER A 108 9.08 15.53 3.45
N ASP A 109 9.97 14.73 4.02
CA ASP A 109 10.64 15.12 5.24
C ASP A 109 11.61 16.27 4.94
N PRO A 110 11.82 17.21 5.87
CA PRO A 110 12.79 18.29 5.67
C PRO A 110 14.18 17.68 5.45
N ILE A 111 14.79 17.92 4.29
CA ILE A 111 16.20 17.58 4.06
C ILE A 111 17.03 18.44 5.02
N ASP A 112 17.60 17.80 6.04
CA ASP A 112 18.57 18.44 6.92
C ASP A 112 19.92 18.45 6.20
N GLU A 113 20.25 19.59 5.55
CA GLU A 113 21.52 19.80 4.85
C GLU A 113 22.75 19.60 5.75
N SER A 114 22.59 19.55 7.08
CA SER A 114 23.69 19.25 8.00
C SER A 114 23.99 17.74 8.15
N ARG A 115 23.10 16.86 7.66
CA ARG A 115 23.33 15.41 7.67
C ARG A 115 24.47 15.05 6.72
N PRO A 116 25.37 14.13 7.12
CA PRO A 116 26.41 13.62 6.24
C PRO A 116 25.80 12.93 5.02
N VAL A 117 26.46 13.04 3.86
CA VAL A 117 26.07 12.37 2.62
C VAL A 117 26.81 11.04 2.49
N ILE A 118 26.06 9.96 2.22
CA ILE A 118 26.57 8.64 1.85
C ILE A 118 26.21 8.33 0.39
N LYS A 119 27.05 7.58 -0.33
CA LYS A 119 26.65 7.06 -1.64
C LYS A 119 25.64 5.95 -1.45
N LEU A 120 24.47 6.06 -2.08
CA LEU A 120 23.42 5.05 -1.91
C LEU A 120 23.89 3.65 -2.32
N ASP A 121 24.77 3.58 -3.33
CA ASP A 121 25.37 2.32 -3.80
C ASP A 121 26.07 1.52 -2.69
N ILE A 122 26.69 2.18 -1.70
CA ILE A 122 27.35 1.48 -0.58
C ILE A 122 26.33 0.71 0.26
N VAL A 123 25.17 1.33 0.50
CA VAL A 123 24.09 0.72 1.30
C VAL A 123 23.38 -0.34 0.48
N LEU A 124 23.15 -0.08 -0.81
CA LEU A 124 22.52 -1.03 -1.73
C LEU A 124 23.37 -2.30 -1.90
N GLU A 125 24.69 -2.17 -2.08
CA GLU A 125 25.60 -3.32 -2.14
C GLU A 125 25.55 -4.14 -0.85
N ALA A 126 25.49 -3.49 0.32
CA ALA A 126 25.35 -4.20 1.59
C ALA A 126 24.01 -4.94 1.70
N VAL A 127 22.92 -4.36 1.20
CA VAL A 127 21.60 -5.01 1.11
C VAL A 127 21.65 -6.23 0.21
N GLU A 128 22.26 -6.11 -0.97
CA GLU A 128 22.38 -7.22 -1.94
C GLU A 128 23.30 -8.35 -1.45
N MET A 129 24.35 -8.00 -0.70
CA MET A 129 25.34 -8.95 -0.18
C MET A 129 24.98 -9.49 1.22
N ALA A 130 23.86 -9.07 1.79
CA ALA A 130 23.50 -9.39 3.16
C ALA A 130 23.38 -10.91 3.38
N ASP A 131 24.15 -11.43 4.34
CA ASP A 131 24.20 -12.84 4.70
C ASP A 131 24.37 -13.01 6.22
N ASP A 132 24.15 -14.23 6.75
CA ASP A 132 24.35 -14.52 8.18
C ASP A 132 25.82 -14.43 8.61
N ASN A 133 26.76 -14.59 7.67
CA ASN A 133 28.18 -14.79 8.00
C ASN A 133 29.02 -13.52 7.83
N PHE A 134 28.49 -12.47 7.21
CA PHE A 134 29.21 -11.25 6.87
C PHE A 134 28.50 -10.04 7.47
N ASN A 135 29.21 -9.29 8.32
CA ASN A 135 28.68 -8.08 8.93
C ASN A 135 29.34 -6.86 8.28
N TYR A 136 28.55 -6.05 7.61
CA TYR A 136 29.02 -4.86 6.91
C TYR A 136 28.84 -3.61 7.78
N TYR A 137 29.86 -2.75 7.75
CA TYR A 137 29.88 -1.49 8.48
C TYR A 137 30.29 -0.36 7.56
N TYR A 138 29.65 0.79 7.71
CA TYR A 138 30.08 2.03 7.07
C TYR A 138 31.14 2.72 7.93
N ASP A 139 32.34 2.90 7.39
CA ASP A 139 33.39 3.71 7.99
C ASP A 139 33.20 5.18 7.59
N LYS A 140 32.76 6.01 8.53
CA LYS A 140 32.51 7.44 8.29
C LYS A 140 33.78 8.25 7.98
N GLN A 141 34.94 7.75 8.37
CA GLN A 141 36.21 8.44 8.16
C GLN A 141 36.70 8.22 6.72
N GLU A 142 36.77 6.96 6.30
CA GLU A 142 37.25 6.57 4.97
C GLU A 142 36.15 6.68 3.90
N LYS A 143 34.87 6.74 4.34
CA LYS A 143 33.66 6.78 3.50
C LYS A 143 33.48 5.54 2.63
N GLU A 144 33.86 4.39 3.15
CA GLU A 144 33.77 3.09 2.49
C GLU A 144 33.06 2.07 3.40
N SER A 145 32.60 0.96 2.82
CA SER A 145 32.15 -0.19 3.59
C SER A 145 33.33 -1.09 3.96
N VAL A 146 33.29 -1.62 5.18
CA VAL A 146 34.19 -2.67 5.66
C VAL A 146 33.38 -3.88 6.07
N CYS A 147 33.94 -5.07 5.87
CA CYS A 147 33.29 -6.33 6.21
C CYS A 147 34.06 -7.00 7.34
N TYR A 148 33.37 -7.25 8.45
CA TYR A 148 33.86 -8.05 9.56
C TYR A 148 33.23 -9.43 9.51
N ILE A 149 34.08 -10.44 9.60
CA ILE A 149 33.71 -11.85 9.57
C ILE A 149 33.97 -12.43 10.96
N ASP A 150 32.97 -13.07 11.57
CA ASP A 150 33.18 -13.67 12.88
C ASP A 150 34.19 -14.84 12.78
N PRO A 151 35.31 -14.81 13.56
CA PRO A 151 36.33 -15.86 13.54
C PRO A 151 35.81 -17.27 13.81
N VAL A 152 34.61 -17.42 14.39
CA VAL A 152 33.96 -18.73 14.60
C VAL A 152 33.69 -19.44 13.27
N PHE A 153 33.43 -18.72 12.18
CA PHE A 153 33.09 -19.32 10.89
C PHE A 153 34.31 -19.63 10.02
N TYR A 154 35.33 -18.76 10.04
CA TYR A 154 36.47 -18.84 9.11
C TYR A 154 37.84 -18.90 9.79
N GLY A 155 37.90 -18.88 11.12
CA GLY A 155 39.13 -18.81 11.90
C GLY A 155 39.62 -17.38 12.10
N HIS A 156 40.67 -17.25 12.91
CA HIS A 156 41.33 -15.97 13.18
C HIS A 156 42.18 -15.50 12.00
N ASP A 157 42.08 -14.21 11.71
CA ASP A 157 42.89 -13.49 10.74
C ASP A 157 43.32 -12.16 11.37
N GLU A 158 44.60 -11.82 11.27
CA GLU A 158 45.18 -10.69 12.02
C GLU A 158 44.56 -9.34 11.60
N GLU A 159 44.22 -9.18 10.31
CA GLU A 159 43.59 -7.94 9.80
C GLU A 159 42.13 -7.86 10.23
N ASN A 160 41.37 -8.95 10.12
CA ASN A 160 39.96 -9.01 10.53
C ASN A 160 39.79 -8.91 12.06
N ASP A 161 40.68 -9.52 12.85
CA ASP A 161 40.67 -9.42 14.30
C ASP A 161 40.95 -7.98 14.74
N ALA A 162 41.94 -7.32 14.12
CA ALA A 162 42.23 -5.91 14.38
C ALA A 162 41.08 -4.98 13.96
N LEU A 163 40.41 -5.28 12.84
CA LEU A 163 39.21 -4.57 12.41
C LEU A 163 38.08 -4.71 13.44
N GLY A 164 37.86 -5.92 13.96
CA GLY A 164 36.86 -6.18 15.00
C GLY A 164 37.13 -5.35 16.26
N GLU A 165 38.38 -5.33 16.75
CA GLU A 165 38.78 -4.49 17.89
C GLU A 165 38.55 -2.99 17.62
N LEU A 166 38.83 -2.53 16.41
CA LEU A 166 38.64 -1.15 15.99
C LEU A 166 37.16 -0.75 15.90
N ILE A 167 36.31 -1.63 15.33
CA ILE A 167 34.86 -1.41 15.23
C ILE A 167 34.25 -1.30 16.63
N GLU A 168 34.63 -2.19 17.54
CA GLU A 168 34.16 -2.15 18.94
C GLU A 168 34.61 -0.87 19.65
N ALA A 169 35.86 -0.45 19.46
CA ALA A 169 36.41 0.74 20.09
C ALA A 169 35.78 2.05 19.57
N GLU A 170 35.44 2.11 18.28
CA GLU A 170 34.89 3.31 17.61
C GLU A 170 33.43 3.13 17.16
N TRP A 171 32.70 2.27 17.86
CA TRP A 171 31.30 1.97 17.58
C TRP A 171 30.42 3.21 17.72
N ARG A 172 29.57 3.47 16.72
CA ARG A 172 28.67 4.63 16.60
C ARG A 172 29.35 6.00 16.48
N THR A 173 30.67 6.09 16.66
CA THR A 173 31.43 7.32 16.41
C THR A 173 31.96 7.34 14.98
N ARG A 174 32.70 6.29 14.60
CA ARG A 174 33.27 6.08 13.26
C ARG A 174 32.48 5.05 12.46
N PHE A 175 32.13 3.92 13.08
CA PHE A 175 31.45 2.82 12.38
C PHE A 175 29.95 2.79 12.69
N ILE A 176 29.17 2.50 11.65
CA ILE A 176 27.73 2.26 11.74
C ILE A 176 27.44 0.96 10.98
N ALA A 177 26.67 0.03 11.57
CA ALA A 177 26.30 -1.20 10.87
C ALA A 177 25.37 -0.89 9.69
N LEU A 178 25.73 -1.42 8.52
CA LEU A 178 24.89 -1.41 7.33
C LEU A 178 23.76 -2.44 7.45
N PRO A 179 22.71 -2.36 6.61
CA PRO A 179 21.57 -3.28 6.67
C PRO A 179 21.99 -4.74 6.68
N THR A 180 21.36 -5.52 7.57
CA THR A 180 21.51 -6.97 7.61
C THR A 180 20.35 -7.64 6.87
N LYS A 181 20.51 -8.92 6.54
CA LYS A 181 19.45 -9.68 5.84
C LYS A 181 18.16 -9.80 6.63
N PHE A 182 18.21 -9.64 7.95
CA PHE A 182 17.04 -9.66 8.82
C PHE A 182 16.21 -8.39 8.70
N GLU A 183 16.82 -7.28 8.27
CA GLU A 183 16.15 -5.99 8.09
C GLU A 183 15.51 -5.85 6.70
N ILE A 184 15.96 -6.64 5.73
CA ILE A 184 15.52 -6.58 4.32
C ILE A 184 14.26 -7.44 4.05
N ASP A 185 13.93 -8.35 4.98
CA ASP A 185 12.77 -9.26 4.94
C ASP A 185 12.35 -9.73 3.53
N GLU A 186 13.23 -10.49 2.87
CA GLU A 186 13.00 -10.98 1.50
C GLU A 186 11.72 -11.81 1.35
N TYR A 187 11.21 -12.40 2.44
CA TYR A 187 9.94 -13.12 2.41
C TYR A 187 8.78 -12.16 2.16
N SER A 188 8.76 -11.02 2.85
CA SER A 188 7.76 -9.98 2.62
C SER A 188 7.82 -9.45 1.19
N ILE A 189 9.03 -9.19 0.66
CA ILE A 189 9.19 -8.77 -0.75
C ILE A 189 8.61 -9.81 -1.73
N MET A 190 8.83 -11.10 -1.48
CA MET A 190 8.23 -12.17 -2.29
C MET A 190 6.70 -12.23 -2.18
N GLU A 191 6.15 -12.09 -0.96
CA GLU A 191 4.70 -12.07 -0.72
C GLU A 191 4.05 -10.89 -1.43
N ASP A 192 4.63 -9.70 -1.30
CA ASP A 192 4.13 -8.46 -1.90
C ASP A 192 4.16 -8.56 -3.44
N PHE A 193 5.26 -9.03 -4.04
CA PHE A 193 5.32 -9.29 -5.48
C PHE A 193 4.22 -10.27 -5.95
N ILE A 194 3.98 -11.35 -5.19
CA ILE A 194 2.92 -12.31 -5.54
C ILE A 194 1.55 -11.63 -5.49
N ASN A 195 1.31 -10.79 -4.48
CA ASN A 195 0.03 -10.11 -4.30
C ASN A 195 -0.21 -9.03 -5.36
N GLU A 196 0.81 -8.24 -5.68
CA GLU A 196 0.71 -7.02 -6.49
C GLU A 196 0.87 -7.30 -7.99
N GLU A 197 1.85 -8.12 -8.37
CA GLU A 197 2.24 -8.27 -9.78
C GLU A 197 1.61 -9.50 -10.45
N ILE A 198 1.33 -10.58 -9.71
CA ILE A 198 0.76 -11.80 -10.32
C ILE A 198 -0.73 -11.56 -10.65
N PRO A 199 -1.14 -11.54 -11.93
CA PRO A 199 -2.50 -11.12 -12.29
C PRO A 199 -3.57 -12.18 -12.00
N ASN A 200 -3.18 -13.45 -11.97
CA ASN A 200 -4.11 -14.57 -11.83
C ASN A 200 -4.23 -14.99 -10.36
N ASN A 201 -5.42 -14.79 -9.77
CA ASN A 201 -5.69 -15.12 -8.37
C ASN A 201 -5.39 -16.59 -8.01
N SER A 202 -5.70 -17.55 -8.89
CA SER A 202 -5.41 -18.97 -8.61
C SER A 202 -3.91 -19.27 -8.61
N VAL A 203 -3.15 -18.58 -9.45
CA VAL A 203 -1.68 -18.68 -9.47
C VAL A 203 -1.08 -18.02 -8.23
N ARG A 204 -1.63 -16.86 -7.82
CA ARG A 204 -1.26 -16.16 -6.58
C ARG A 204 -1.43 -17.07 -5.36
N ASP A 205 -2.63 -17.62 -5.16
CA ASP A 205 -2.93 -18.51 -4.04
C ASP A 205 -2.02 -19.74 -4.02
N TYR A 206 -1.75 -20.31 -5.20
CA TYR A 206 -0.82 -21.44 -5.35
C TYR A 206 0.62 -21.08 -4.95
N MET A 207 1.10 -19.91 -5.36
CA MET A 207 2.46 -19.45 -5.03
C MET A 207 2.58 -19.14 -3.53
N LEU A 208 1.64 -18.37 -2.95
CA LEU A 208 1.62 -18.02 -1.52
C LEU A 208 1.68 -19.27 -0.62
N ALA A 209 0.91 -20.31 -0.94
CA ALA A 209 0.90 -21.55 -0.16
C ALA A 209 2.27 -22.27 -0.16
N ARG A 210 3.17 -21.99 -1.10
CA ARG A 210 4.43 -22.70 -1.31
C ARG A 210 5.66 -21.94 -0.83
N ILE A 211 5.54 -20.65 -0.55
CA ILE A 211 6.67 -19.81 -0.13
C ILE A 211 6.93 -19.84 1.38
N SER A 212 6.44 -20.86 2.07
CA SER A 212 6.75 -21.09 3.49
C SER A 212 7.84 -22.14 3.71
N GLY A 213 8.69 -21.92 4.71
CA GLY A 213 9.67 -22.91 5.20
C GLY A 213 10.85 -23.21 4.26
N ARG A 214 11.62 -24.26 4.61
CA ARG A 214 12.88 -24.58 3.91
C ARG A 214 12.71 -24.75 2.41
N GLY A 215 13.50 -24.00 1.64
CA GLY A 215 13.48 -24.00 0.18
C GLY A 215 12.36 -23.17 -0.46
N ALA A 216 11.69 -22.29 0.31
CA ALA A 216 10.70 -21.34 -0.19
C ALA A 216 11.23 -20.53 -1.38
N PHE A 217 12.39 -19.90 -1.22
CA PHE A 217 13.01 -19.08 -2.26
C PHE A 217 13.27 -19.82 -3.57
N ARG A 218 13.73 -21.09 -3.50
CA ARG A 218 13.90 -21.94 -4.69
C ARG A 218 12.57 -22.19 -5.39
N ARG A 219 11.53 -22.56 -4.64
CA ARG A 219 10.20 -22.83 -5.21
C ARG A 219 9.58 -21.58 -5.81
N PHE A 220 9.73 -20.44 -5.14
CA PHE A 220 9.32 -19.14 -5.64
C PHE A 220 9.95 -18.83 -6.99
N LYS A 221 11.29 -18.89 -7.09
CA LYS A 221 12.00 -18.67 -8.36
C LYS A 221 11.57 -19.64 -9.47
N GLU A 222 11.35 -20.91 -9.12
CA GLU A 222 10.82 -21.89 -10.07
C GLU A 222 9.40 -21.54 -10.56
N ASP A 223 8.56 -21.00 -9.68
CA ASP A 223 7.19 -20.65 -10.01
C ASP A 223 7.13 -19.33 -10.82
N VAL A 224 7.93 -18.31 -10.46
CA VAL A 224 8.15 -17.08 -11.27
C VAL A 224 8.65 -17.41 -12.68
N LYS A 225 9.58 -18.36 -12.80
CA LYS A 225 10.05 -18.84 -14.10
C LYS A 225 8.95 -19.49 -14.94
N LYS A 226 8.02 -20.22 -14.32
CA LYS A 226 6.90 -20.86 -15.02
C LYS A 226 5.85 -19.85 -15.48
N THR A 227 5.70 -18.73 -14.76
CA THR A 227 4.80 -17.64 -15.18
C THR A 227 5.44 -16.75 -16.25
N GLY A 228 6.76 -16.83 -16.43
CA GLY A 228 7.50 -16.02 -17.40
C GLY A 228 7.79 -14.60 -16.91
N MET A 229 7.65 -14.36 -15.60
CA MET A 229 7.77 -13.03 -14.98
C MET A 229 9.14 -12.82 -14.30
N GLU A 230 10.19 -13.44 -14.84
CA GLU A 230 11.53 -13.38 -14.23
C GLU A 230 12.07 -11.95 -14.19
N GLN A 231 11.87 -11.18 -15.26
CA GLN A 231 12.37 -9.80 -15.32
C GLN A 231 11.61 -8.89 -14.35
N GLU A 232 10.28 -8.99 -14.33
CA GLU A 232 9.40 -8.24 -13.44
C GLU A 232 9.74 -8.50 -11.98
N TRP A 233 10.09 -9.75 -11.63
CA TRP A 233 10.58 -10.07 -10.29
C TRP A 233 11.90 -9.37 -9.97
N TYR A 234 12.88 -9.38 -10.88
CA TYR A 234 14.16 -8.71 -10.64
C TYR A 234 13.97 -7.20 -10.49
N ASP A 235 13.19 -6.58 -11.36
CA ASP A 235 12.89 -5.14 -11.29
C ASP A 235 12.19 -4.78 -9.96
N TYR A 236 11.20 -5.59 -9.55
CA TYR A 236 10.47 -5.40 -8.28
C TYR A 236 11.41 -5.53 -7.06
N ARG A 237 12.21 -6.58 -7.04
CA ARG A 237 13.15 -6.86 -5.94
C ARG A 237 14.22 -5.78 -5.84
N ASP A 238 14.81 -5.38 -6.97
CA ASP A 238 15.86 -4.36 -6.98
C ASP A 238 15.31 -3.00 -6.51
N GLN A 239 14.06 -2.69 -6.85
CA GLN A 239 13.36 -1.53 -6.30
C GLN A 239 13.09 -1.65 -4.79
N ALA A 240 12.70 -2.83 -4.30
CA ALA A 240 12.49 -3.07 -2.88
C ALA A 240 13.79 -2.94 -2.08
N TYR A 241 14.91 -3.48 -2.58
CA TYR A 241 16.24 -3.30 -1.99
C TYR A 241 16.67 -1.83 -1.97
N ARG A 242 16.42 -1.10 -3.05
CA ARG A 242 16.69 0.34 -3.12
C ARG A 242 15.89 1.12 -2.07
N ASN A 243 14.61 0.78 -1.88
CA ASN A 243 13.78 1.39 -0.85
C ASN A 243 14.32 1.08 0.55
N ALA A 244 14.69 -0.17 0.83
CA ALA A 244 15.29 -0.55 2.11
C ALA A 244 16.60 0.21 2.40
N ALA A 245 17.44 0.43 1.38
CA ALA A 245 18.65 1.22 1.50
C ALA A 245 18.37 2.71 1.83
N ILE A 246 17.33 3.29 1.23
CA ILE A 246 16.87 4.66 1.53
C ILE A 246 16.34 4.75 2.96
N ASP A 247 15.46 3.83 3.35
CA ASP A 247 14.89 3.78 4.69
C ASP A 247 15.99 3.67 5.76
N TRP A 248 17.05 2.89 5.49
CA TRP A 248 18.22 2.82 6.35
C TRP A 248 18.96 4.15 6.43
N CYS A 249 19.18 4.86 5.31
CA CYS A 249 19.83 6.16 5.31
C CYS A 249 19.05 7.16 6.16
N ASP A 250 17.74 7.23 5.97
CA ASP A 250 16.86 8.13 6.71
C ASP A 250 16.83 7.82 8.21
N ALA A 251 16.73 6.54 8.57
CA ALA A 251 16.76 6.09 9.95
C ALA A 251 18.10 6.36 10.66
N ASN A 252 19.21 6.36 9.91
CA ASN A 252 20.55 6.62 10.43
C ASN A 252 21.00 8.08 10.25
N GLY A 253 20.13 8.95 9.75
CA GLY A 253 20.39 10.38 9.63
C GLY A 253 21.42 10.74 8.56
N PHE A 254 21.44 10.01 7.45
CA PHE A 254 22.23 10.30 6.26
C PHE A 254 21.37 10.93 5.17
N ASN A 255 21.94 11.90 4.46
CA ASN A 255 21.51 12.22 3.11
C ASN A 255 22.21 11.25 2.15
N TYR A 256 21.68 11.07 0.94
CA TYR A 256 22.28 10.17 -0.04
C TYR A 256 22.41 10.78 -1.44
N GLU A 257 23.44 10.35 -2.18
CA GLU A 257 23.70 10.68 -3.59
C GLU A 257 23.78 9.43 -4.47
#